data_AF-A0A6J5CT69-F1
#
_entry.id   AF-A0A6J5CT69-F1
#
_cell.length_a   1.000
_cell.length_b   1.000
_cell.length_c   1.000
_cell.angle_alpha   90.00
_cell.angle_beta   90.00
_cell.angle_gamma   90.00
#
_symmetry.space_group_name_H-M   'P 1'
#
loop_
_entity.id
_entity.type
_entity.pdbx_description
1 polymer ?
#
loop_
_entity_poly.entity_id
_entity_poly.type
_entity_poly.pdbx_seq_one_letter_code
_entity_poly.pdbx_strand_id
1 'polypeptide(L)'
;MDSAAGYETPDLPAVCAVREGRPYADAQRNRVYVYRLQTEEDRIALAHEYIHLAFQHHPRGLDENFVERTARTLIRTDNPIQ
;
A
#
# COMPACT_ATOMS: atom_id res chain seq x y z
N MET A 1 -17.00 5.05 -7.92
CA MET A 1 -15.54 5.14 -7.66
C MET A 1 -14.87 4.96 -9.00
N ASP A 2 -14.70 6.07 -9.72
CA ASP A 2 -13.97 6.10 -10.98
C ASP A 2 -12.54 5.63 -10.70
N SER A 3 -12.13 4.55 -11.37
CA SER A 3 -10.75 4.07 -11.31
C SER A 3 -9.86 5.21 -11.79
N ALA A 4 -8.98 5.71 -10.91
CA ALA A 4 -8.05 6.77 -11.27
C ALA A 4 -7.26 6.32 -12.52
N ALA A 5 -7.00 7.22 -13.47
CA ALA A 5 -6.23 6.86 -14.65
C ALA A 5 -4.89 6.22 -14.25
N GLY A 6 -4.64 4.99 -14.72
CA GLY A 6 -3.45 4.21 -14.39
C GLY A 6 -3.55 3.32 -13.15
N TYR A 7 -4.68 3.37 -12.44
CA TYR A 7 -4.99 2.42 -11.37
C TYR A 7 -5.45 1.10 -12.00
N GLU A 8 -4.69 0.05 -11.74
CA GLU A 8 -5.08 -1.33 -12.01
C GLU A 8 -5.30 -1.99 -10.65
N THR A 9 -6.42 -2.68 -10.45
CA THR A 9 -6.63 -3.40 -9.18
C THR A 9 -5.74 -4.64 -9.21
N PRO A 10 -4.66 -4.70 -8.41
CA PRO A 10 -3.80 -5.88 -8.41
C PRO A 10 -4.56 -7.06 -7.77
N ASP A 11 -4.27 -8.27 -8.23
CA ASP A 11 -4.75 -9.48 -7.55
C ASP A 11 -4.34 -9.41 -6.08
N LEU A 12 -5.31 -9.60 -5.17
CA LEU A 12 -5.10 -9.43 -3.73
C LEU A 12 -3.88 -10.25 -3.29
N PRO A 13 -2.78 -9.60 -2.89
CA PRO A 13 -1.58 -10.32 -2.52
C PRO A 13 -1.83 -11.12 -1.25
N ALA A 14 -1.20 -12.28 -1.14
CA ALA A 14 -1.23 -13.04 0.11
C ALA A 14 -0.54 -12.21 1.20
N VAL A 15 -1.31 -11.84 2.24
CA VAL A 15 -0.81 -11.07 3.38
C VAL A 15 -0.26 -12.03 4.43
N CYS A 16 1.05 -11.99 4.65
CA CYS A 16 1.73 -12.82 5.64
C CYS A 16 2.15 -11.97 6.85
N ALA A 17 1.69 -12.36 8.04
CA ALA A 17 2.15 -11.75 9.28
C ALA A 17 3.60 -12.19 9.57
N VAL A 18 4.54 -11.24 9.58
CA VAL A 18 5.92 -11.49 10.02
C VAL A 18 6.06 -11.25 11.51
N ARG A 19 7.06 -11.91 12.12
CA ARG A 19 7.33 -11.82 13.56
C ARG A 19 8.25 -10.65 13.96
N GLU A 20 8.92 -10.02 13.00
CA GLU A 20 9.81 -8.86 13.18
C GLU A 20 10.11 -8.20 11.82
N GLY A 21 10.50 -6.92 11.82
CA GLY A 21 10.93 -6.17 10.63
C GLY A 21 9.98 -5.08 10.15
N ARG A 22 10.41 -4.30 9.15
CA ARG A 22 9.56 -3.30 8.46
C ARG A 22 8.63 -4.02 7.47
N PRO A 23 7.40 -3.52 7.24
CA PRO A 23 6.54 -4.03 6.17
C PRO A 23 7.25 -3.98 4.81
N TYR A 24 7.08 -5.01 3.98
CA TYR A 24 7.62 -5.03 2.62
C TYR A 24 6.75 -5.89 1.68
N ALA A 25 6.72 -5.52 0.40
CA ALA A 25 6.08 -6.34 -0.64
C ALA A 25 7.11 -7.15 -1.45
N ASP A 26 6.77 -8.40 -1.73
CA ASP A 26 7.46 -9.27 -2.69
C ASP A 26 6.60 -9.35 -3.95
N ALA A 27 6.89 -8.46 -4.90
CA ALA A 27 6.20 -8.38 -6.18
C ALA A 27 6.39 -9.66 -7.03
N GLN A 28 7.50 -10.39 -6.89
CA GLN A 28 7.70 -11.64 -7.65
C GLN A 28 6.79 -12.77 -7.18
N ARG A 29 6.39 -12.75 -5.91
CA ARG A 29 5.51 -13.78 -5.32
C ARG A 29 4.08 -13.31 -5.10
N ASN A 30 3.76 -12.06 -5.47
CA ASN A 30 2.50 -11.39 -5.14
C ASN A 30 2.14 -11.54 -3.65
N ARG A 31 3.09 -11.21 -2.76
CA ARG A 31 2.93 -11.34 -1.30
C ARG A 31 3.29 -10.04 -0.61
N VAL A 32 2.56 -9.72 0.45
CA VAL A 32 2.86 -8.57 1.30
C VAL A 32 3.10 -9.08 2.72
N TYR A 33 4.24 -8.70 3.29
CA TYR A 33 4.62 -9.06 4.64
C TYR A 33 4.40 -7.87 5.57
N VAL A 34 3.59 -8.05 6.61
CA VAL A 34 3.26 -6.99 7.57
C VAL A 34 3.64 -7.43 8.97
N TYR A 35 4.42 -6.61 9.66
CA TYR A 35 4.65 -6.73 11.10
C TYR A 35 3.62 -5.84 11.79
N ARG A 36 2.76 -6.45 12.64
CA ARG A 36 1.78 -5.76 13.50
C ARG A 36 1.19 -4.46 12.88
N LEU A 37 0.06 -4.55 12.20
CA LEU A 37 -0.75 -3.39 11.74
C LEU A 37 -1.38 -2.64 12.95
N GLN A 38 -0.56 -2.16 13.87
CA GLN A 38 -0.99 -1.55 15.13
C GLN A 38 -0.87 -0.03 15.11
N THR A 39 0.10 0.51 14.36
CA THR A 39 0.31 1.97 14.28
C THR A 39 -0.22 2.54 12.97
N GLU A 40 -0.51 3.84 12.96
CA GLU A 40 -0.86 4.57 11.73
C GLU A 40 0.25 4.43 10.68
N GLU A 41 1.51 4.53 11.09
CA GLU A 41 2.67 4.42 10.19
C GLU A 41 2.80 3.01 9.58
N ASP A 42 2.47 1.93 10.31
CA ASP A 42 2.46 0.57 9.75
C ASP A 42 1.37 0.41 8.67
N ARG A 43 0.20 1.00 8.91
CA ARG A 43 -0.90 1.03 7.94
C ARG A 43 -0.51 1.87 6.72
N ILE A 44 0.17 3.00 6.92
CA ILE A 44 0.68 3.86 5.83
C ILE A 44 1.70 3.10 5.00
N ALA A 45 2.66 2.42 5.62
CA ALA A 45 3.66 1.62 4.92
C ALA A 45 3.01 0.50 4.08
N LEU A 46 1.99 -0.17 4.61
CA LEU A 46 1.23 -1.16 3.82
C LEU A 46 0.53 -0.52 2.61
N ALA A 47 -0.13 0.62 2.82
CA ALA A 47 -0.81 1.34 1.74
C ALA A 47 0.19 1.85 0.68
N HIS A 48 1.38 2.27 1.11
CA HIS A 48 2.48 2.70 0.25
C HIS A 48 2.88 1.59 -0.74
N GLU A 49 3.17 0.39 -0.22
CA GLU A 49 3.48 -0.78 -1.06
C GLU A 49 2.33 -1.17 -1.98
N TYR A 50 1.09 -1.11 -1.48
CA TYR A 50 -0.10 -1.40 -2.30
C TYR A 50 -0.23 -0.42 -3.47
N ILE A 51 0.04 0.87 -3.28
CA ILE A 51 -0.03 1.87 -4.35
C ILE A 51 1.06 1.60 -5.40
N HIS A 52 2.27 1.20 -5.02
CA HIS A 52 3.28 0.78 -5.99
C HIS A 52 2.78 -0.37 -6.87
N LEU A 53 2.14 -1.38 -6.28
CA LEU A 53 1.55 -2.49 -7.02
C LEU A 53 0.40 -2.02 -7.93
N ALA A 54 -0.51 -1.20 -7.41
CA ALA A 54 -1.69 -0.73 -8.15
C ALA A 54 -1.34 0.23 -9.30
N PHE A 55 -0.17 0.89 -9.24
CA PHE A 55 0.33 1.79 -10.28
C PHE A 55 1.59 1.26 -10.97
N GLN A 56 1.89 -0.04 -10.90
CA GLN A 56 3.13 -0.62 -11.47
C GLN A 56 3.29 -0.37 -12.98
N HIS A 57 2.18 -0.21 -13.71
CA HIS A 57 2.14 0.09 -15.14
C HIS A 57 1.96 1.59 -15.46
N HIS A 58 2.05 2.45 -14.45
CA HIS A 58 1.81 3.87 -14.59
C HIS A 58 3.00 4.69 -14.04
N PRO A 59 3.45 5.78 -14.71
CA PRO A 59 4.58 6.59 -14.24
C PRO A 59 4.42 7.13 -12.82
N ARG A 60 3.18 7.31 -12.37
CA ARG A 60 2.87 7.76 -11.00
C ARG A 60 3.24 6.74 -9.93
N GLY A 61 3.32 5.46 -10.26
CA GLY A 61 3.79 4.42 -9.34
C GLY A 61 5.28 4.51 -9.01
N LEU A 62 6.05 5.32 -9.75
CA LEU A 62 7.47 5.61 -9.50
C LEU A 62 7.68 6.96 -8.80
N ASP A 63 6.61 7.74 -8.60
CA ASP A 63 6.67 9.03 -7.89
C ASP A 63 6.42 8.80 -6.40
N GLU A 64 7.51 8.62 -5.65
CA GLU A 64 7.53 8.44 -4.19
C GLU A 64 6.69 9.50 -3.45
N ASN A 65 6.67 10.76 -3.91
CA ASN A 65 5.89 11.80 -3.26
C ASN A 65 4.38 11.63 -3.51
N PHE A 66 4.01 11.17 -4.71
CA PHE A 66 2.62 10.81 -4.99
C PHE A 66 2.21 9.60 -4.16
N VAL A 67 3.01 8.54 -4.18
CA VAL A 67 2.75 7.28 -3.47
C VAL A 67 2.57 7.53 -1.97
N GLU A 68 3.51 8.21 -1.33
CA GLU A 68 3.47 8.50 0.11
C GLU A 68 2.27 9.36 0.51
N ARG A 69 1.98 10.43 -0.25
CA ARG A 69 0.81 11.29 0.03
C ARG A 69 -0.49 10.52 -0.12
N THR A 70 -0.62 9.73 -1.18
CA THR A 70 -1.82 8.93 -1.41
C THR A 70 -1.98 7.85 -0.33
N ALA A 71 -0.90 7.21 0.12
CA ALA A 71 -0.91 6.24 1.20
C ALA A 71 -1.43 6.86 2.51
N ARG A 72 -0.89 8.03 2.87
CA ARG A 72 -1.33 8.80 4.05
C ARG A 72 -2.79 9.22 3.94
N THR A 73 -3.21 9.72 2.79
CA THR A 73 -4.62 10.08 2.57
C THR A 73 -5.53 8.87 2.72
N LEU A 74 -5.19 7.71 2.15
CA LEU A 74 -5.99 6.49 2.27
C LEU A 74 -6.18 6.07 3.73
N ILE A 75 -5.09 5.95 4.48
CA ILE A 75 -5.16 5.50 5.88
C ILE A 75 -5.84 6.53 6.79
N ARG A 76 -5.58 7.82 6.58
CA ARG A 76 -6.20 8.88 7.40
C ARG A 76 -7.66 9.10 7.07
N THR A 77 -8.08 8.84 5.83
CA THR A 77 -9.50 8.90 5.43
C THR A 77 -10.26 7.64 5.85
N ASP A 78 -9.58 6.48 5.90
CA ASP A 78 -10.10 5.22 6.45
C ASP A 78 -10.11 5.19 7.99
N ASN A 79 -9.58 6.24 8.64
CA ASN A 79 -9.79 6.50 10.05
C ASN A 79 -11.02 7.42 10.17
N PRO A 80 -12.26 6.89 10.21
CA PRO A 80 -13.41 7.74 10.46
C PRO A 80 -13.18 8.47 11.78
N ILE A 81 -13.41 9.77 11.74
CA ILE A 81 -13.60 10.64 12.90
C ILE A 81 -14.32 9.83 13.99
N GLN A 82 -13.66 9.60 15.12
CA GLN A 82 -14.29 9.13 16.35
C GLN A 82 -15.36 10.12 16.78
#